data_AF-A0A7Y7C4M9-F1
#
_entry.id   AF-A0A7Y7C4M9-F1
#
_cell.length_a   1.000
_cell.length_b   1.000
_cell.length_c   1.000
_cell.angle_alpha   90.00
_cell.angle_beta   90.00
_cell.angle_gamma   90.00
#
_symmetry.space_group_name_H-M   'P 1'
#
loop_
_entity.id
_entity.type
_entity.pdbx_description
1 polymer ?
#
loop_
_entity_poly.entity_id
_entity_poly.type
_entity_poly.pdbx_seq_one_letter_code
_entity_poly.pdbx_strand_id
1 'polypeptide(L)'
;MKMPLISFGLLVGMAGGGCGGLDEAEAVDASQVTQGLVTQVTGTSPVTFIATSGNETKPYDQSATFVAAYLRDSTTGAFTTYPGTGSADGTISVPNVPSGRIYLKLGSRYLVSTGRAFDLGSTEWGRDGSFASLPTPVTVSATGLSPWQPEDFLDMYSLNPGAFGYIDGSATGRPLAGATSLSGLSFDYANMLNPVLLDSGRGDVFSLAQMRLQTSANGVPYRAMHKVLDASMTQVEGQPVTVSGTFTQPVATGTFEVDWRRSAFEAMRTQVNPDAVSTHNEIWMSARPAALGSALASISGPPLLVKLNPDAQRTDIVTGSMTYNNPLPATWQKVAFAVAGFTKSYALGTAAPYTMRADIRVEQEASVFTAAPVQPLVGPVQAPKVNTRGAFQDLAGVGTDASLRWSKPLVGTATNYVVNIYRLGVSNGSTTASRVAVLHTELQSVYLPPDVLRAGQTYFAEIQSWYQPGSNLATSPFKRSLPRGRASVLTGTFSP
;
A
#
# COMPACT_ATOMS: atom_id res chain seq x y z
N MET A 1 29.02 40.77 57.03
CA MET A 1 28.63 39.42 56.56
C MET A 1 28.60 39.48 55.04
N LYS A 2 29.38 38.64 54.36
CA LYS A 2 29.99 38.91 53.04
C LYS A 2 28.97 39.16 51.90
N MET A 3 29.09 40.34 51.29
CA MET A 3 28.80 40.70 49.88
C MET A 3 29.79 39.96 48.90
N PRO A 4 29.79 40.15 47.55
CA PRO A 4 28.71 40.02 46.55
C PRO A 4 29.20 39.48 45.14
N LEU A 5 28.33 39.56 44.11
CA LEU A 5 28.60 39.83 42.66
C LEU A 5 29.19 38.77 41.67
N ILE A 6 28.63 38.78 40.43
CA ILE A 6 29.24 38.59 39.07
C ILE A 6 28.98 37.29 38.25
N SER A 7 28.21 37.50 37.15
CA SER A 7 28.43 37.18 35.72
C SER A 7 28.37 35.76 35.10
N PHE A 8 27.81 35.80 33.88
CA PHE A 8 27.74 34.86 32.74
C PHE A 8 28.84 33.78 32.58
N GLY A 9 28.44 32.60 32.08
CA GLY A 9 29.35 31.59 31.54
C GLY A 9 28.69 30.35 30.91
N LEU A 10 28.68 30.34 29.58
CA LEU A 10 28.51 29.28 28.55
C LEU A 10 28.78 27.78 28.88
N LEU A 11 27.96 26.93 28.22
CA LEU A 11 28.29 25.72 27.42
C LEU A 11 28.26 24.27 28.02
N VAL A 12 27.63 23.40 27.21
CA VAL A 12 27.79 21.93 26.99
C VAL A 12 27.01 20.93 27.86
N GLY A 13 25.95 20.39 27.27
CA GLY A 13 25.88 18.98 26.83
C GLY A 13 25.41 17.92 27.83
N MET A 14 24.33 17.23 27.49
CA MET A 14 24.32 15.75 27.36
C MET A 14 23.22 15.33 26.38
N ALA A 15 23.65 14.80 25.24
CA ALA A 15 22.86 13.94 24.38
C ALA A 15 22.94 12.51 24.94
N GLY A 16 21.82 11.79 24.91
CA GLY A 16 21.73 10.41 25.39
C GLY A 16 20.45 9.72 24.93
N GLY A 17 20.08 9.87 23.64
CA GLY A 17 19.05 9.05 23.02
C GLY A 17 19.64 7.68 22.67
N GLY A 18 19.49 6.71 23.56
CA GLY A 18 20.04 5.37 23.44
C GLY A 18 19.59 4.65 22.16
N CYS A 19 20.55 4.36 21.29
CA CYS A 19 20.45 3.36 20.23
C CYS A 19 20.61 1.98 20.88
N GLY A 20 19.52 1.26 21.16
CA GLY A 20 19.62 -0.15 21.60
C GLY A 20 20.45 -0.97 20.60
N GLY A 21 21.42 -1.73 21.07
CA GLY A 21 22.31 -2.57 20.24
C GLY A 21 21.52 -3.57 19.39
N LEU A 22 22.09 -4.01 18.26
CA LEU A 22 21.45 -5.05 17.42
C LEU A 22 21.14 -6.31 18.25
N ASP A 23 22.02 -6.63 19.20
CA ASP A 23 21.88 -7.77 20.08
C ASP A 23 20.90 -7.51 21.24
N GLU A 24 20.77 -6.27 21.73
CA GLU A 24 19.79 -5.92 22.79
C GLU A 24 18.34 -6.04 22.30
N ALA A 25 18.08 -5.81 21.01
CA ALA A 25 16.75 -5.98 20.40
C ALA A 25 16.38 -7.47 20.16
N GLU A 26 17.38 -8.34 20.03
CA GLU A 26 17.20 -9.80 19.99
C GLU A 26 17.22 -10.42 21.41
N ALA A 27 17.91 -9.81 22.38
CA ALA A 27 18.18 -10.34 23.72
C ALA A 27 17.09 -10.12 24.77
N VAL A 28 15.90 -9.59 24.42
CA VAL A 28 14.81 -9.31 25.38
C VAL A 28 14.22 -10.57 26.05
N ASP A 29 14.82 -11.76 25.90
CA ASP A 29 14.39 -12.98 26.60
C ASP A 29 15.53 -13.97 26.95
N ALA A 30 16.78 -13.51 27.04
CA ALA A 30 17.92 -14.40 27.28
C ALA A 30 18.33 -14.58 28.76
N SER A 31 17.68 -13.90 29.72
CA SER A 31 18.12 -13.88 31.14
C SER A 31 17.26 -14.70 32.11
N GLN A 32 16.50 -15.69 31.65
CA GLN A 32 16.03 -16.80 32.50
C GLN A 32 16.19 -18.14 31.78
N VAL A 33 17.31 -18.82 32.08
CA VAL A 33 17.56 -20.21 31.69
C VAL A 33 16.61 -21.12 32.47
N THR A 34 15.47 -21.41 31.86
CA THR A 34 14.81 -22.71 31.96
C THR A 34 14.86 -23.33 30.57
N GLN A 35 15.33 -24.58 30.48
CA GLN A 35 15.38 -25.37 29.24
C GLN A 35 14.17 -25.10 28.35
N GLY A 36 14.46 -24.74 27.09
CA GLY A 36 13.51 -24.15 26.17
C GLY A 36 12.20 -24.93 26.08
N LEU A 37 11.10 -24.23 26.35
CA LEU A 37 9.80 -24.65 25.84
C LEU A 37 9.93 -24.66 24.32
N VAL A 38 10.09 -25.87 23.80
CA VAL A 38 9.96 -26.18 22.38
C VAL A 38 8.52 -25.83 22.02
N THR A 39 8.34 -24.71 21.32
CA THR A 39 7.01 -24.17 20.98
C THR A 39 6.67 -24.47 19.53
N GLN A 40 5.37 -24.63 19.28
CA GLN A 40 4.84 -24.68 17.92
C GLN A 40 4.50 -23.26 17.46
N VAL A 41 4.96 -22.88 16.27
CA VAL A 41 4.48 -21.69 15.57
C VAL A 41 3.28 -22.08 14.73
N THR A 42 2.19 -21.31 14.81
CA THR A 42 0.95 -21.56 14.09
C THR A 42 0.45 -20.31 13.40
N GLY A 43 -0.43 -20.48 12.42
CA GLY A 43 -1.13 -19.37 11.81
C GLY A 43 -2.30 -19.82 10.96
N THR A 44 -3.23 -18.90 10.72
CA THR A 44 -4.47 -19.14 9.96
C THR A 44 -4.65 -18.09 8.89
N SER A 45 -5.06 -18.49 7.69
CA SER A 45 -5.25 -17.61 6.53
C SER A 45 -6.68 -17.62 5.99
N PRO A 46 -7.69 -17.18 6.75
CA PRO A 46 -9.02 -17.02 6.19
C PRO A 46 -9.03 -15.85 5.18
N VAL A 47 -9.67 -16.04 4.02
CA VAL A 47 -10.03 -14.95 3.10
C VAL A 47 -11.50 -14.64 3.34
N THR A 48 -11.79 -13.39 3.70
CA THR A 48 -13.17 -12.91 3.84
C THR A 48 -13.54 -12.05 2.64
N PHE A 49 -14.47 -12.53 1.84
CA PHE A 49 -15.07 -11.87 0.69
C PHE A 49 -16.23 -11.00 1.15
N ILE A 50 -16.16 -9.70 0.84
CA ILE A 50 -17.20 -8.72 1.17
C ILE A 50 -17.94 -8.37 -0.12
N ALA A 51 -19.09 -9.00 -0.36
CA ALA A 51 -19.93 -8.74 -1.52
C ALA A 51 -21.25 -8.08 -1.12
N THR A 52 -21.91 -7.42 -2.07
CA THR A 52 -23.24 -6.83 -1.84
C THR A 52 -24.32 -7.90 -1.63
N SER A 53 -24.09 -9.12 -2.12
CA SER A 53 -24.96 -10.28 -1.90
C SER A 53 -24.77 -10.97 -0.54
N GLY A 54 -23.72 -10.61 0.21
CA GLY A 54 -23.37 -11.20 1.49
C GLY A 54 -21.87 -11.42 1.64
N ASN A 55 -21.42 -11.65 2.88
CA ASN A 55 -20.03 -11.95 3.16
C ASN A 55 -19.81 -13.46 3.18
N GLU A 56 -18.66 -13.91 2.68
CA GLU A 56 -18.24 -15.31 2.70
C GLU A 56 -16.81 -15.41 3.22
N THR A 57 -16.52 -16.40 4.09
CA THR A 57 -15.16 -16.65 4.57
C THR A 57 -14.74 -18.07 4.22
N LYS A 58 -13.59 -18.20 3.56
CA LYS A 58 -12.99 -19.49 3.18
C LYS A 58 -11.53 -19.56 3.64
N PRO A 59 -10.97 -20.75 3.87
CA PRO A 59 -9.53 -20.89 4.02
C PRO A 59 -8.81 -20.56 2.71
N TYR A 60 -7.70 -19.83 2.78
CA TYR A 60 -6.73 -19.75 1.69
C TYR A 60 -5.87 -21.02 1.71
N ASP A 61 -5.83 -21.78 0.63
CA ASP A 61 -4.99 -22.99 0.56
C ASP A 61 -3.50 -22.65 0.72
N GLN A 62 -2.91 -23.11 1.83
CA GLN A 62 -1.49 -22.91 2.14
C GLN A 62 -0.61 -24.10 1.74
N SER A 63 -1.16 -25.15 1.13
CA SER A 63 -0.42 -26.38 0.81
C SER A 63 0.77 -26.16 -0.14
N ALA A 64 0.69 -25.14 -1.00
CA ALA A 64 1.78 -24.75 -1.90
C ALA A 64 2.74 -23.70 -1.29
N THR A 65 2.44 -23.16 -0.11
CA THR A 65 3.27 -22.14 0.52
C THR A 65 4.49 -22.76 1.18
N PHE A 66 5.67 -22.26 0.82
CA PHE A 66 6.88 -22.58 1.56
C PHE A 66 6.83 -21.95 2.96
N VAL A 67 6.83 -22.78 4.00
CA VAL A 67 6.77 -22.37 5.41
C VAL A 67 8.03 -22.80 6.14
N ALA A 68 8.70 -21.86 6.81
CA ALA A 68 9.80 -22.15 7.73
C ALA A 68 9.91 -21.06 8.79
N ALA A 69 10.44 -21.37 9.97
CA ALA A 69 10.90 -20.35 10.91
C ALA A 69 12.43 -20.31 10.92
N TYR A 70 13.02 -19.12 10.89
CA TYR A 70 14.45 -18.96 11.14
C TYR A 70 14.66 -18.33 12.50
N LEU A 71 15.62 -18.87 13.25
CA LEU A 71 16.11 -18.29 14.50
C LEU A 71 17.56 -17.88 14.29
N ARG A 72 17.89 -16.64 14.63
CA ARG A 72 19.27 -16.15 14.54
C ARG A 72 19.94 -16.35 15.89
N ASP A 73 21.12 -16.94 15.88
CA ASP A 73 21.98 -17.05 17.04
C ASP A 73 22.69 -15.69 17.26
N SER A 74 22.47 -15.06 18.41
CA SER A 74 23.01 -13.72 18.70
C SER A 74 24.52 -13.69 18.83
N THR A 75 25.18 -14.83 19.12
CA THR A 75 26.62 -14.89 19.37
C THR A 75 27.40 -15.15 18.08
N THR A 76 26.92 -16.05 17.25
CA THR A 76 27.55 -16.47 15.98
C THR A 76 26.99 -15.72 14.79
N GLY A 77 25.79 -15.16 14.91
CA GLY A 77 25.05 -14.52 13.83
C GLY A 77 24.40 -15.48 12.83
N ALA A 78 24.56 -16.79 13.02
CA ALA A 78 24.06 -17.81 12.12
C ALA A 78 22.55 -18.00 12.26
N PHE A 79 21.88 -18.30 11.14
CA PHE A 79 20.47 -18.67 11.14
C PHE A 79 20.30 -20.19 11.19
N THR A 80 19.50 -20.65 12.14
CA THR A 80 18.98 -22.03 12.19
C THR A 80 17.58 -22.06 11.59
N THR A 81 17.33 -23.02 10.69
CA THR A 81 16.03 -23.17 10.02
C THR A 81 15.22 -24.28 10.68
N TYR A 82 13.94 -24.00 10.95
CA TYR A 82 12.95 -24.95 11.42
C TYR A 82 11.89 -25.14 10.33
N PRO A 83 11.78 -26.33 9.72
CA PRO A 83 10.86 -26.56 8.62
C PRO A 83 9.42 -26.58 9.12
N GLY A 84 8.51 -26.02 8.33
CA GLY A 84 7.09 -26.03 8.60
C GLY A 84 6.28 -26.54 7.42
N THR A 85 4.97 -26.59 7.61
CA THR A 85 3.99 -27.05 6.62
C THR A 85 2.82 -26.10 6.55
N GLY A 86 2.29 -25.86 5.35
CA GLY A 86 0.97 -25.28 5.13
C GLY A 86 -0.03 -26.35 4.72
N SER A 87 -1.32 -26.13 4.99
CA SER A 87 -2.40 -27.06 4.70
C SER A 87 -3.52 -26.40 3.91
N ALA A 88 -4.32 -27.22 3.21
CA ALA A 88 -5.44 -26.74 2.39
C ALA A 88 -6.58 -26.11 3.20
N ASP A 89 -6.64 -26.38 4.50
CA ASP A 89 -7.54 -25.73 5.45
C ASP A 89 -7.07 -24.32 5.87
N GLY A 90 -6.01 -23.80 5.24
CA GLY A 90 -5.46 -22.48 5.46
C GLY A 90 -4.68 -22.33 6.76
N THR A 91 -4.30 -23.43 7.39
CA THR A 91 -3.39 -23.42 8.54
C THR A 91 -1.93 -23.56 8.11
N ILE A 92 -1.05 -23.00 8.93
CA ILE A 92 0.39 -23.26 8.87
C ILE A 92 0.90 -23.71 10.24
N SER A 93 1.93 -24.55 10.25
CA SER A 93 2.56 -25.05 11.48
C SER A 93 4.07 -25.19 11.30
N VAL A 94 4.83 -24.72 12.28
CA VAL A 94 6.28 -24.99 12.41
C VAL A 94 6.51 -25.62 13.79
N PRO A 95 6.76 -26.93 13.87
CA PRO A 95 7.04 -27.58 15.14
C PRO A 95 8.47 -27.26 15.60
N ASN A 96 8.68 -27.50 16.89
CA ASN A 96 10.00 -27.51 17.50
C ASN A 96 10.80 -26.21 17.43
N VAL A 97 10.13 -25.06 17.48
CA VAL A 97 10.78 -23.75 17.43
C VAL A 97 11.08 -23.28 18.87
N PRO A 98 12.35 -23.05 19.23
CA PRO A 98 12.70 -22.49 20.53
C PRO A 98 12.02 -21.14 20.80
N SER A 99 11.98 -20.71 22.06
CA SER A 99 11.57 -19.34 22.43
C SER A 99 12.49 -18.29 21.80
N GLY A 100 12.03 -17.03 21.78
CA GLY A 100 12.77 -15.91 21.20
C GLY A 100 12.20 -15.39 19.89
N ARG A 101 12.91 -14.45 19.27
CA ARG A 101 12.48 -13.79 18.03
C ARG A 101 12.70 -14.69 16.82
N ILE A 102 11.64 -14.90 16.04
CA ILE A 102 11.68 -15.71 14.82
C ILE A 102 11.54 -14.82 13.59
N TYR A 103 12.04 -15.33 12.47
CA TYR A 103 11.71 -14.88 11.13
C TYR A 103 10.83 -15.96 10.50
N LEU A 104 9.51 -15.84 10.65
CA LEU A 104 8.56 -16.76 10.02
C LEU A 104 8.48 -16.46 8.53
N LYS A 105 8.99 -17.36 7.70
CA LYS A 105 8.97 -17.30 6.24
C LYS A 105 7.71 -17.93 5.67
N LEU A 106 7.06 -17.19 4.79
CA LEU A 106 5.87 -17.56 4.01
C LEU A 106 6.13 -17.15 2.56
N GLY A 107 6.63 -18.08 1.75
CA GLY A 107 7.13 -17.76 0.40
C GLY A 107 8.28 -16.73 0.46
N SER A 108 8.04 -15.53 -0.09
CA SER A 108 9.01 -14.41 -0.06
C SER A 108 8.81 -13.43 1.10
N ARG A 109 7.81 -13.64 1.96
CA ARG A 109 7.51 -12.79 3.12
C ARG A 109 8.15 -13.36 4.37
N TYR A 110 8.64 -12.48 5.24
CA TYR A 110 9.13 -12.78 6.57
C TYR A 110 8.36 -11.96 7.60
N LEU A 111 7.87 -12.62 8.65
CA LEU A 111 7.27 -11.98 9.81
C LEU A 111 8.27 -12.08 10.96
N VAL A 112 8.81 -10.94 11.38
CA VAL A 112 9.88 -10.84 12.38
C VAL A 112 9.26 -10.48 13.72
N SER A 113 9.02 -11.48 14.56
CA SER A 113 8.24 -11.33 15.79
C SER A 113 8.66 -12.33 16.87
N THR A 114 8.31 -12.05 18.12
CA THR A 114 8.32 -13.04 19.20
C THR A 114 7.02 -13.84 19.27
N GLY A 115 6.00 -13.45 18.48
CA GLY A 115 4.74 -14.18 18.37
C GLY A 115 4.90 -15.63 17.92
N ARG A 116 3.95 -16.47 18.34
CA ARG A 116 3.85 -17.89 17.95
C ARG A 116 2.52 -18.25 17.30
N ALA A 117 1.56 -17.32 17.28
CA ALA A 117 0.30 -17.45 16.56
C ALA A 117 0.16 -16.24 15.63
N PHE A 118 -0.12 -16.50 14.36
CA PHE A 118 -0.15 -15.49 13.31
C PHE A 118 -1.52 -15.45 12.62
N ASP A 119 -2.12 -14.26 12.54
CA ASP A 119 -3.33 -14.05 11.75
C ASP A 119 -2.93 -13.61 10.34
N LEU A 120 -2.92 -14.58 9.43
CA LEU A 120 -2.57 -14.38 8.04
C LEU A 120 -3.82 -14.14 7.18
N GLY A 121 -4.97 -13.86 7.79
CA GLY A 121 -6.23 -13.66 7.09
C GLY A 121 -6.28 -12.34 6.34
N SER A 122 -6.86 -12.38 5.14
CA SER A 122 -7.11 -11.21 4.31
C SER A 122 -8.61 -10.95 4.16
N THR A 123 -8.93 -9.80 3.60
CA THR A 123 -10.30 -9.42 3.28
C THR A 123 -10.29 -8.80 1.90
N GLU A 124 -11.05 -9.39 1.00
CA GLU A 124 -11.18 -8.97 -0.39
C GLU A 124 -12.57 -8.39 -0.61
N TRP A 125 -12.68 -7.36 -1.44
CA TRP A 125 -14.00 -6.93 -1.90
C TRP A 125 -14.45 -7.87 -3.01
N GLY A 126 -15.72 -8.22 -2.95
CA GLY A 126 -16.40 -8.96 -3.98
C GLY A 126 -16.65 -10.39 -3.53
N ARG A 127 -17.16 -11.19 -4.47
CA ARG A 127 -17.35 -12.63 -4.34
C ARG A 127 -16.22 -13.38 -5.03
N ASP A 128 -16.03 -14.63 -4.62
CA ASP A 128 -15.22 -15.59 -5.36
C ASP A 128 -15.79 -15.84 -6.78
N GLY A 129 -14.92 -16.11 -7.75
CA GLY A 129 -15.28 -16.30 -9.15
C GLY A 129 -14.11 -16.45 -10.11
N SER A 130 -14.43 -16.78 -11.37
CA SER A 130 -13.43 -16.94 -12.43
C SER A 130 -12.97 -15.58 -12.96
N PHE A 131 -11.66 -15.44 -13.13
CA PHE A 131 -11.03 -14.27 -13.71
C PHE A 131 -11.07 -14.32 -15.25
N ALA A 132 -11.24 -13.18 -15.90
CA ALA A 132 -10.95 -13.03 -17.32
C ALA A 132 -9.43 -12.99 -17.53
N SER A 133 -8.89 -14.06 -18.10
CA SER A 133 -7.46 -14.21 -18.44
C SER A 133 -7.18 -14.04 -19.94
N LEU A 134 -8.23 -14.12 -20.77
CA LEU A 134 -8.19 -13.81 -22.19
C LEU A 134 -8.83 -12.45 -22.48
N PRO A 135 -8.44 -11.78 -23.59
CA PRO A 135 -9.11 -10.55 -24.01
C PRO A 135 -10.62 -10.75 -24.10
N THR A 136 -11.36 -9.98 -23.30
CA THR A 136 -12.81 -10.10 -23.14
C THR A 136 -13.43 -8.73 -23.44
N PRO A 137 -13.67 -8.42 -24.73
CA PRO A 137 -14.08 -7.09 -25.15
C PRO A 137 -15.48 -6.71 -24.65
N VAL A 138 -15.63 -5.50 -24.14
CA VAL A 138 -16.91 -4.89 -23.76
C VAL A 138 -17.14 -3.67 -24.63
N THR A 139 -18.29 -3.61 -25.29
CA THR A 139 -18.73 -2.44 -26.05
C THR A 139 -19.95 -1.80 -25.39
N VAL A 140 -19.90 -0.50 -25.12
CA VAL A 140 -20.95 0.25 -24.43
C VAL A 140 -21.55 1.31 -25.36
N SER A 141 -22.88 1.27 -25.50
CA SER A 141 -23.67 2.29 -26.20
C SER A 141 -24.70 2.88 -25.24
N ALA A 142 -24.50 4.13 -24.80
CA ALA A 142 -25.31 4.70 -23.74
C ALA A 142 -25.65 6.16 -23.98
N THR A 143 -26.80 6.61 -23.50
CA THR A 143 -27.24 8.01 -23.55
C THR A 143 -27.19 8.67 -22.18
N GLY A 144 -27.49 9.97 -22.09
CA GLY A 144 -27.73 10.64 -20.82
C GLY A 144 -26.49 11.19 -20.12
N LEU A 145 -25.31 11.13 -20.74
CA LEU A 145 -24.13 11.82 -20.22
C LEU A 145 -24.41 13.33 -20.13
N SER A 146 -23.81 13.98 -19.14
CA SER A 146 -23.64 15.43 -19.24
C SER A 146 -22.60 15.72 -20.33
N PRO A 147 -22.71 16.85 -21.06
CA PRO A 147 -21.80 17.15 -22.17
C PRO A 147 -20.34 16.95 -21.76
N TRP A 148 -19.66 16.05 -22.46
CA TRP A 148 -18.31 15.63 -22.11
C TRP A 148 -17.32 16.80 -22.16
N GLN A 149 -16.42 16.87 -21.18
CA GLN A 149 -15.40 17.91 -21.09
C GLN A 149 -13.99 17.28 -21.13
N PRO A 150 -12.96 18.02 -21.59
CA PRO A 150 -11.58 17.62 -21.37
C PRO A 150 -11.36 17.31 -19.89
N GLU A 151 -10.56 16.29 -19.60
CA GLU A 151 -10.27 15.77 -18.25
C GLU A 151 -11.43 15.03 -17.56
N ASP A 152 -12.62 14.92 -18.13
CA ASP A 152 -13.58 13.91 -17.68
C ASP A 152 -12.99 12.50 -17.88
N PHE A 153 -13.36 11.57 -17.02
CA PHE A 153 -13.07 10.15 -17.22
C PHE A 153 -14.25 9.28 -16.80
N LEU A 154 -14.19 8.01 -17.20
CA LEU A 154 -15.17 7.01 -16.82
C LEU A 154 -14.54 6.06 -15.80
N ASP A 155 -15.08 6.05 -14.59
CA ASP A 155 -14.75 5.08 -13.54
C ASP A 155 -15.65 3.86 -13.71
N MET A 156 -15.09 2.67 -13.60
CA MET A 156 -15.80 1.42 -13.84
C MET A 156 -15.72 0.56 -12.59
N TYR A 157 -16.86 0.02 -12.18
CA TYR A 157 -16.91 -0.86 -11.02
C TYR A 157 -18.04 -1.87 -11.13
N SER A 158 -17.86 -2.99 -10.43
CA SER A 158 -18.90 -3.96 -10.14
C SER A 158 -18.70 -4.45 -8.71
N LEU A 159 -19.60 -4.02 -7.83
CA LEU A 159 -19.42 -4.15 -6.37
C LEU A 159 -19.52 -5.61 -5.88
N ASN A 160 -20.39 -6.41 -6.50
CA ASN A 160 -20.62 -7.79 -6.11
C ASN A 160 -19.43 -8.71 -6.47
N PRO A 161 -18.89 -8.72 -7.71
CA PRO A 161 -17.66 -9.45 -8.03
C PRO A 161 -16.38 -8.74 -7.57
N GLY A 162 -16.47 -7.47 -7.15
CA GLY A 162 -15.30 -6.70 -6.69
C GLY A 162 -14.35 -6.37 -7.83
N ALA A 163 -14.88 -6.12 -9.03
CA ALA A 163 -14.09 -5.74 -10.20
C ALA A 163 -14.09 -4.22 -10.35
N PHE A 164 -12.91 -3.62 -10.55
CA PHE A 164 -12.75 -2.18 -10.56
C PHE A 164 -11.78 -1.70 -11.65
N GLY A 165 -11.93 -0.49 -12.15
CA GLY A 165 -11.02 0.07 -13.14
C GLY A 165 -11.46 1.44 -13.61
N TYR A 166 -10.77 1.96 -14.62
CA TYR A 166 -11.18 3.16 -15.32
C TYR A 166 -10.93 2.97 -16.82
N ILE A 167 -11.65 3.72 -17.65
CA ILE A 167 -11.45 3.71 -19.09
C ILE A 167 -10.16 4.45 -19.41
N ASP A 168 -9.13 3.69 -19.81
CA ASP A 168 -7.80 4.22 -20.11
C ASP A 168 -7.63 4.62 -21.59
N GLY A 169 -6.38 4.90 -21.99
CA GLY A 169 -6.04 5.29 -23.36
C GLY A 169 -6.12 4.17 -24.40
N SER A 170 -6.23 2.91 -23.99
CA SER A 170 -6.36 1.76 -24.91
C SER A 170 -7.78 1.58 -25.45
N ALA A 171 -8.77 2.19 -24.79
CA ALA A 171 -10.17 2.14 -25.21
C ALA A 171 -10.42 2.93 -26.50
N THR A 172 -11.29 2.41 -27.36
CA THR A 172 -11.77 3.06 -28.59
C THR A 172 -13.20 3.59 -28.42
N GLY A 173 -13.65 4.48 -29.29
CA GLY A 173 -15.01 5.05 -29.19
C GLY A 173 -15.22 5.95 -27.96
N ARG A 174 -14.14 6.55 -27.44
CA ARG A 174 -14.21 7.50 -26.31
C ARG A 174 -15.04 8.74 -26.71
N PRO A 175 -15.83 9.30 -25.78
CA PRO A 175 -16.67 10.47 -26.06
C PRO A 175 -15.82 11.68 -26.45
N LEU A 176 -16.26 12.38 -27.49
CA LEU A 176 -15.69 13.67 -27.90
C LEU A 176 -16.22 14.79 -27.01
N ALA A 177 -15.54 15.93 -26.98
CA ALA A 177 -16.01 17.12 -26.26
C ALA A 177 -17.43 17.49 -26.70
N GLY A 178 -18.32 17.73 -25.73
CA GLY A 178 -19.74 18.02 -25.95
C GLY A 178 -20.64 16.79 -26.14
N ALA A 179 -20.08 15.59 -26.30
CA ALA A 179 -20.89 14.37 -26.43
C ALA A 179 -21.76 14.14 -25.20
N THR A 180 -23.03 13.77 -25.42
CA THR A 180 -24.01 13.41 -24.39
C THR A 180 -24.36 11.92 -24.43
N SER A 181 -23.62 11.15 -25.22
CA SER A 181 -23.79 9.71 -25.40
C SER A 181 -22.44 9.03 -25.70
N LEU A 182 -22.40 7.73 -25.46
CA LEU A 182 -21.38 6.79 -25.92
C LEU A 182 -21.95 6.02 -27.11
N SER A 183 -21.21 5.98 -28.22
CA SER A 183 -21.60 5.30 -29.44
C SER A 183 -20.59 4.21 -29.77
N GLY A 184 -20.58 3.13 -28.96
CA GLY A 184 -19.64 2.03 -29.12
C GLY A 184 -18.29 2.25 -28.43
N LEU A 185 -18.30 2.77 -27.20
CA LEU A 185 -17.10 2.77 -26.35
C LEU A 185 -16.64 1.33 -26.16
N SER A 186 -15.42 0.98 -26.57
CA SER A 186 -14.91 -0.39 -26.47
C SER A 186 -13.63 -0.46 -25.65
N PHE A 187 -13.56 -1.43 -24.74
CA PHE A 187 -12.39 -1.72 -23.91
C PHE A 187 -12.30 -3.22 -23.63
N ASP A 188 -11.18 -3.67 -23.07
CA ASP A 188 -10.99 -5.05 -22.65
C ASP A 188 -11.19 -5.19 -21.14
N TYR A 189 -12.17 -6.01 -20.74
CA TYR A 189 -12.48 -6.25 -19.33
C TYR A 189 -11.35 -6.95 -18.58
N ALA A 190 -10.51 -7.74 -19.27
CA ALA A 190 -9.38 -8.43 -18.66
C ALA A 190 -8.31 -7.47 -18.09
N ASN A 191 -8.32 -6.20 -18.50
CA ASN A 191 -7.43 -5.16 -17.98
C ASN A 191 -7.91 -4.52 -16.67
N MET A 192 -9.08 -4.91 -16.15
CA MET A 192 -9.57 -4.42 -14.86
C MET A 192 -8.71 -4.90 -13.69
N LEU A 193 -8.78 -4.17 -12.59
CA LEU A 193 -8.35 -4.67 -11.29
C LEU A 193 -9.36 -5.72 -10.82
N ASN A 194 -8.87 -6.93 -10.55
CA ASN A 194 -9.68 -8.08 -10.14
C ASN A 194 -10.79 -8.40 -11.17
N PRO A 195 -10.45 -8.80 -12.41
CA PRO A 195 -11.40 -8.96 -13.51
C PRO A 195 -12.23 -10.25 -13.38
N VAL A 196 -12.93 -10.44 -12.27
CA VAL A 196 -13.88 -11.54 -12.08
C VAL A 196 -15.03 -11.37 -13.08
N LEU A 197 -15.34 -12.40 -13.86
CA LEU A 197 -16.40 -12.36 -14.87
C LEU A 197 -17.76 -12.04 -14.23
N LEU A 198 -18.48 -11.09 -14.85
CA LEU A 198 -19.83 -10.72 -14.43
C LEU A 198 -20.83 -11.82 -14.77
N ASP A 199 -21.73 -12.08 -13.84
CA ASP A 199 -22.87 -12.97 -13.97
C ASP A 199 -24.12 -12.30 -13.37
N SER A 200 -25.01 -11.82 -14.25
CA SER A 200 -26.24 -11.15 -13.80
C SER A 200 -27.16 -12.09 -13.02
N GLY A 201 -27.05 -13.41 -13.22
CA GLY A 201 -27.80 -14.41 -12.45
C GLY A 201 -27.37 -14.47 -10.98
N ARG A 202 -26.17 -13.99 -10.65
CA ARG A 202 -25.64 -13.85 -9.28
C ARG A 202 -25.83 -12.46 -8.69
N GLY A 203 -26.58 -11.59 -9.38
CA GLY A 203 -26.84 -10.22 -8.95
C GLY A 203 -25.69 -9.25 -9.26
N ASP A 204 -24.78 -9.60 -10.16
CA ASP A 204 -23.74 -8.67 -10.60
C ASP A 204 -24.32 -7.56 -11.47
N VAL A 205 -23.79 -6.36 -11.26
CA VAL A 205 -24.16 -5.14 -11.99
C VAL A 205 -22.89 -4.52 -12.55
N PHE A 206 -22.91 -4.21 -13.84
CA PHE A 206 -21.90 -3.37 -14.46
C PHE A 206 -22.23 -1.91 -14.22
N SER A 207 -21.33 -1.19 -13.58
CA SER A 207 -21.48 0.24 -13.34
C SER A 207 -20.37 1.01 -14.06
N LEU A 208 -20.79 2.02 -14.81
CA LEU A 208 -19.91 2.97 -15.46
C LEU A 208 -20.29 4.38 -15.02
N ALA A 209 -19.36 5.11 -14.42
CA ALA A 209 -19.63 6.41 -13.85
C ALA A 209 -18.84 7.52 -14.53
N GLN A 210 -19.56 8.58 -14.95
CA GLN A 210 -18.97 9.82 -15.42
C GLN A 210 -18.39 10.58 -14.24
N MET A 211 -17.06 10.64 -14.18
CA MET A 211 -16.30 11.49 -13.28
C MET A 211 -16.02 12.81 -13.99
N ARG A 212 -16.67 13.88 -13.55
CA ARG A 212 -16.67 15.16 -14.25
C ARG A 212 -15.66 16.13 -13.64
N LEU A 213 -14.89 16.82 -14.47
CA LEU A 213 -14.06 17.93 -14.04
C LEU A 213 -14.94 19.09 -13.55
N GLN A 214 -14.63 19.59 -12.36
CA GLN A 214 -15.28 20.71 -11.71
C GLN A 214 -14.23 21.60 -11.05
N THR A 215 -14.65 22.80 -10.64
CA THR A 215 -13.82 23.75 -9.90
C THR A 215 -14.46 24.00 -8.54
N SER A 216 -13.68 23.86 -7.47
CA SER A 216 -14.17 24.06 -6.11
C SER A 216 -14.42 25.54 -5.82
N ALA A 217 -15.00 25.83 -4.66
CA ALA A 217 -15.27 27.22 -4.23
C ALA A 217 -14.00 28.12 -4.22
N ASN A 218 -12.82 27.54 -4.00
CA ASN A 218 -11.55 28.27 -4.01
C ASN A 218 -10.77 28.17 -5.34
N GLY A 219 -11.41 27.76 -6.42
CA GLY A 219 -10.74 27.70 -7.73
C GLY A 219 -9.89 26.45 -7.97
N VAL A 220 -10.02 25.41 -7.14
CA VAL A 220 -9.20 24.20 -7.26
C VAL A 220 -9.89 23.19 -8.19
N PRO A 221 -9.23 22.71 -9.26
CA PRO A 221 -9.82 21.73 -10.16
C PRO A 221 -9.86 20.35 -9.50
N TYR A 222 -11.02 19.70 -9.55
CA TYR A 222 -11.25 18.35 -9.02
C TYR A 222 -12.19 17.57 -9.94
N ARG A 223 -12.23 16.25 -9.79
CA ARG A 223 -13.17 15.38 -10.49
C ARG A 223 -14.11 14.76 -9.48
N ALA A 224 -15.39 14.76 -9.78
CA ALA A 224 -16.39 14.18 -8.90
C ALA A 224 -17.37 13.30 -9.65
N MET A 225 -17.86 12.27 -8.95
CA MET A 225 -18.90 11.39 -9.46
C MET A 225 -20.14 12.21 -9.80
N HIS A 226 -20.57 12.11 -11.06
CA HIS A 226 -21.62 12.97 -11.61
C HIS A 226 -22.83 12.15 -12.08
N LYS A 227 -22.63 11.17 -12.96
CA LYS A 227 -23.71 10.31 -13.44
C LYS A 227 -23.25 8.87 -13.54
N VAL A 228 -24.18 7.93 -13.42
CA VAL A 228 -23.89 6.50 -13.47
C VAL A 228 -24.84 5.79 -14.43
N LEU A 229 -24.27 4.91 -15.24
CA LEU A 229 -24.96 3.86 -15.95
C LEU A 229 -24.80 2.58 -15.13
N ASP A 230 -25.92 1.99 -14.73
CA ASP A 230 -25.95 0.62 -14.20
C ASP A 230 -26.64 -0.28 -15.23
N ALA A 231 -26.03 -1.42 -15.53
CA ALA A 231 -26.56 -2.38 -16.48
C ALA A 231 -26.32 -3.82 -16.01
N SER A 232 -27.28 -4.69 -16.33
CA SER A 232 -27.09 -6.13 -16.21
C SER A 232 -26.26 -6.64 -17.39
N MET A 233 -25.27 -7.46 -17.10
CA MET A 233 -24.51 -8.18 -18.13
C MET A 233 -23.99 -9.50 -17.57
N THR A 234 -23.87 -10.50 -18.45
CA THR A 234 -23.18 -11.76 -18.17
C THR A 234 -22.06 -11.91 -19.20
N GLN A 235 -20.87 -12.24 -18.73
CA GLN A 235 -19.68 -12.40 -19.55
C GLN A 235 -19.32 -13.87 -19.71
N VAL A 236 -18.79 -14.19 -20.89
CA VAL A 236 -18.06 -15.43 -21.14
C VAL A 236 -16.64 -15.02 -21.49
N GLU A 237 -15.66 -15.67 -20.88
CA GLU A 237 -14.24 -15.36 -21.14
C GLU A 237 -13.92 -15.43 -22.63
N GLY A 238 -13.17 -14.44 -23.13
CA GLY A 238 -12.75 -14.41 -24.53
C GLY A 238 -13.84 -13.98 -25.52
N GLN A 239 -15.08 -13.79 -25.07
CA GLN A 239 -16.21 -13.42 -25.94
C GLN A 239 -16.55 -11.93 -25.80
N PRO A 240 -16.90 -11.25 -26.91
CA PRO A 240 -17.35 -9.88 -26.85
C PRO A 240 -18.76 -9.78 -26.25
N VAL A 241 -19.02 -8.71 -25.52
CA VAL A 241 -20.36 -8.38 -24.99
C VAL A 241 -20.69 -6.93 -25.28
N THR A 242 -21.95 -6.66 -25.63
CA THR A 242 -22.45 -5.29 -25.82
C THR A 242 -23.44 -4.94 -24.72
N VAL A 243 -23.28 -3.75 -24.16
CA VAL A 243 -24.13 -3.20 -23.11
C VAL A 243 -24.72 -1.89 -23.60
N SER A 244 -26.02 -1.70 -23.35
CA SER A 244 -26.71 -0.45 -23.65
C SER A 244 -27.48 0.05 -22.44
N GLY A 245 -27.61 1.38 -22.32
CA GLY A 245 -28.42 1.97 -21.25
C GLY A 245 -28.35 3.49 -21.20
N THR A 246 -28.68 4.05 -20.04
CA THR A 246 -28.72 5.50 -19.83
C THR A 246 -28.00 5.87 -18.54
N PHE A 247 -27.14 6.89 -18.62
CA PHE A 247 -26.56 7.54 -17.47
C PHE A 247 -27.61 8.35 -16.73
N THR A 248 -27.77 8.08 -15.43
CA THR A 248 -28.69 8.79 -14.55
C THR A 248 -27.93 9.59 -13.50
N GLN A 249 -28.57 10.66 -13.02
CA GLN A 249 -28.02 11.47 -11.92
C GLN A 249 -28.38 10.80 -10.58
N PRO A 250 -27.39 10.46 -9.74
CA PRO A 250 -27.70 9.99 -8.38
C PRO A 250 -28.40 11.10 -7.58
N VAL A 251 -29.42 10.72 -6.79
CA VAL A 251 -30.20 11.66 -5.96
C VAL A 251 -29.40 12.14 -4.74
N ALA A 252 -28.65 11.23 -4.12
CA ALA A 252 -27.83 11.56 -2.97
C ALA A 252 -26.60 12.36 -3.42
N THR A 253 -26.31 13.43 -2.70
CA THR A 253 -25.16 14.31 -2.93
C THR A 253 -24.42 14.56 -1.62
N GLY A 254 -23.20 15.10 -1.72
CA GLY A 254 -22.42 15.49 -0.56
C GLY A 254 -21.37 16.53 -0.91
N THR A 255 -20.71 17.05 0.12
CA THR A 255 -19.56 17.95 0.02
C THR A 255 -18.33 17.32 0.66
N PHE A 256 -17.16 17.69 0.16
CA PHE A 256 -15.87 17.32 0.71
C PHE A 256 -14.93 18.52 0.61
N GLU A 257 -14.20 18.79 1.70
CA GLU A 257 -13.31 19.94 1.82
C GLU A 257 -11.98 19.47 2.38
N VAL A 258 -10.88 20.03 1.87
CA VAL A 258 -9.54 19.69 2.33
C VAL A 258 -8.68 20.93 2.46
N ASP A 259 -8.07 21.12 3.61
CA ASP A 259 -6.86 21.93 3.80
C ASP A 259 -5.65 20.96 3.74
N TRP A 260 -4.97 20.89 2.59
CA TRP A 260 -3.85 19.99 2.39
C TRP A 260 -2.50 20.71 2.51
N ARG A 261 -1.73 20.30 3.51
CA ARG A 261 -0.38 20.79 3.79
C ARG A 261 0.67 20.09 2.96
N ARG A 262 0.63 20.26 1.63
CA ARG A 262 1.59 19.67 0.68
C ARG A 262 3.04 20.01 1.04
N SER A 263 3.29 21.19 1.58
CA SER A 263 4.63 21.60 2.03
C SER A 263 5.20 20.69 3.13
N ALA A 264 4.35 20.16 4.01
CA ALA A 264 4.77 19.23 5.06
C ALA A 264 5.23 17.88 4.49
N PHE A 265 4.59 17.40 3.41
CA PHE A 265 5.03 16.18 2.71
C PHE A 265 6.33 16.44 1.96
N GLU A 266 6.41 17.54 1.22
CA GLU A 266 7.61 17.90 0.45
C GLU A 266 8.85 18.11 1.32
N ALA A 267 8.69 18.67 2.52
CA ALA A 267 9.80 18.86 3.47
C ALA A 267 10.52 17.56 3.83
N MET A 268 9.89 16.40 3.63
CA MET A 268 10.47 15.07 3.89
C MET A 268 11.11 14.44 2.64
N ARG A 269 11.12 15.11 1.47
CA ARG A 269 11.67 14.56 0.22
C ARG A 269 13.08 14.01 0.38
N THR A 270 13.98 14.78 0.99
CA THR A 270 15.38 14.37 1.17
C THR A 270 15.56 13.26 2.21
N GLN A 271 14.55 13.02 3.06
CA GLN A 271 14.51 11.88 3.98
C GLN A 271 14.09 10.60 3.25
N VAL A 272 13.25 10.69 2.21
CA VAL A 272 12.95 9.55 1.32
C VAL A 272 14.25 9.08 0.67
N ASN A 273 14.97 9.99 0.03
CA ASN A 273 16.36 9.85 -0.39
C ASN A 273 16.91 11.24 -0.76
N PRO A 274 18.21 11.54 -0.56
CA PRO A 274 18.80 12.81 -0.99
C PRO A 274 18.54 13.15 -2.47
N ASP A 275 18.53 12.15 -3.35
CA ASP A 275 18.32 12.28 -4.80
C ASP A 275 16.84 12.11 -5.21
N ALA A 276 15.93 11.99 -4.24
CA ALA A 276 14.51 11.81 -4.54
C ALA A 276 13.94 13.04 -5.26
N VAL A 277 13.13 12.81 -6.29
CA VAL A 277 12.42 13.85 -7.04
C VAL A 277 10.92 13.74 -6.75
N SER A 278 10.27 14.86 -6.47
CA SER A 278 8.80 14.90 -6.31
C SER A 278 8.13 14.66 -7.66
N THR A 279 7.06 13.87 -7.68
CA THR A 279 6.41 13.48 -8.95
C THR A 279 4.95 13.87 -9.04
N HIS A 280 4.13 13.36 -8.13
CA HIS A 280 2.69 13.56 -8.18
C HIS A 280 2.14 13.81 -6.79
N ASN A 281 1.01 14.47 -6.76
CA ASN A 281 0.18 14.69 -5.59
C ASN A 281 -1.22 14.18 -5.96
N GLU A 282 -1.87 13.49 -5.04
CA GLU A 282 -3.23 13.04 -5.26
C GLU A 282 -4.00 13.01 -3.95
N ILE A 283 -5.25 13.48 -4.00
CA ILE A 283 -6.27 13.18 -3.00
C ILE A 283 -7.40 12.44 -3.70
N TRP A 284 -7.94 11.42 -3.06
CA TRP A 284 -9.22 10.87 -3.47
C TRP A 284 -10.05 10.47 -2.27
N MET A 285 -11.35 10.39 -2.47
CA MET A 285 -12.31 9.88 -1.51
C MET A 285 -13.17 8.84 -2.19
N SER A 286 -13.33 7.69 -1.55
CA SER A 286 -14.24 6.62 -1.96
C SER A 286 -15.24 6.31 -0.85
N ALA A 287 -16.34 5.65 -1.19
CA ALA A 287 -17.21 5.03 -0.21
C ALA A 287 -17.05 3.50 -0.28
N ARG A 288 -16.92 2.87 0.88
CA ARG A 288 -16.74 1.42 1.00
C ARG A 288 -17.52 0.84 2.18
N PRO A 289 -17.93 -0.45 2.10
CA PRO A 289 -18.44 -1.17 3.26
C PRO A 289 -17.50 -1.06 4.47
N ALA A 290 -18.05 -0.88 5.67
CA ALA A 290 -17.25 -0.72 6.89
C ALA A 290 -16.30 -1.90 7.15
N ALA A 291 -16.69 -3.11 6.77
CA ALA A 291 -15.86 -4.32 6.88
C ALA A 291 -14.54 -4.22 6.08
N LEU A 292 -14.49 -3.37 5.05
CA LEU A 292 -13.26 -3.10 4.28
C LEU A 292 -12.37 -2.02 4.91
N GLY A 293 -12.85 -1.31 5.94
CA GLY A 293 -12.08 -0.31 6.67
C GLY A 293 -10.90 -0.88 7.46
N SER A 294 -10.94 -2.17 7.81
CA SER A 294 -9.89 -2.92 8.51
C SER A 294 -9.12 -3.92 7.62
N ALA A 295 -9.31 -3.85 6.31
CA ALA A 295 -8.75 -4.78 5.35
C ALA A 295 -7.52 -4.18 4.64
N LEU A 296 -6.53 -5.01 4.31
CA LEU A 296 -5.75 -4.77 3.09
C LEU A 296 -6.66 -5.08 1.92
N ALA A 297 -7.68 -4.23 1.70
CA ALA A 297 -8.46 -4.36 0.49
C ALA A 297 -7.48 -4.15 -0.67
N SER A 298 -7.39 -5.11 -1.58
CA SER A 298 -6.65 -5.01 -2.84
C SER A 298 -7.12 -3.85 -3.72
N ILE A 299 -8.10 -3.07 -3.25
CA ILE A 299 -8.78 -2.00 -3.98
C ILE A 299 -8.58 -0.71 -3.21
N SER A 300 -7.36 -0.17 -3.31
CA SER A 300 -7.19 1.26 -3.13
C SER A 300 -7.76 1.95 -4.38
N GLY A 301 -8.98 2.45 -4.29
CA GLY A 301 -9.38 3.63 -5.06
C GLY A 301 -10.43 3.50 -6.17
N PRO A 302 -11.29 2.47 -6.23
CA PRO A 302 -12.71 2.75 -6.59
C PRO A 302 -13.75 2.07 -5.67
N PRO A 303 -15.05 2.41 -5.80
CA PRO A 303 -15.63 3.50 -6.59
C PRO A 303 -15.28 4.88 -6.01
N LEU A 304 -14.80 5.79 -6.86
CA LEU A 304 -14.37 7.13 -6.44
C LEU A 304 -15.54 8.10 -6.33
N LEU A 305 -15.68 8.82 -5.21
CA LEU A 305 -16.64 9.92 -5.13
C LEU A 305 -16.01 11.24 -5.55
N VAL A 306 -14.75 11.48 -5.13
CA VAL A 306 -13.98 12.67 -5.46
C VAL A 306 -12.53 12.27 -5.74
N LYS A 307 -11.91 12.90 -6.74
CA LYS A 307 -10.49 12.78 -7.05
C LYS A 307 -9.91 14.15 -7.40
N LEU A 308 -8.81 14.48 -6.75
CA LEU A 308 -8.04 15.69 -6.92
C LEU A 308 -6.61 15.30 -7.32
N ASN A 309 -6.16 15.78 -8.47
CA ASN A 309 -4.75 15.71 -8.87
C ASN A 309 -4.27 17.15 -8.98
N PRO A 310 -3.87 17.78 -7.86
CA PRO A 310 -3.43 19.15 -7.91
C PRO A 310 -2.12 19.25 -8.71
N ASP A 311 -1.76 20.48 -9.05
CA ASP A 311 -0.52 20.76 -9.77
C ASP A 311 0.72 20.14 -9.11
N ALA A 312 1.81 20.08 -9.88
CA ALA A 312 3.11 19.62 -9.38
C ALA A 312 3.76 20.62 -8.39
N GLN A 313 3.08 21.71 -8.03
CA GLN A 313 3.59 22.62 -7.01
C GLN A 313 3.54 21.97 -5.63
N ARG A 314 4.26 22.58 -4.69
CA ARG A 314 4.48 22.07 -3.33
C ARG A 314 3.84 22.98 -2.26
N THR A 315 3.13 24.01 -2.71
CA THR A 315 2.43 24.98 -1.86
C THR A 315 1.19 24.34 -1.26
N ASP A 316 0.81 24.72 -0.05
CA ASP A 316 -0.42 24.20 0.56
C ASP A 316 -1.66 24.57 -0.27
N ILE A 317 -2.71 23.74 -0.20
CA ILE A 317 -3.97 23.97 -0.92
C ILE A 317 -5.12 23.92 0.07
N VAL A 318 -6.01 24.90 0.00
CA VAL A 318 -7.34 24.83 0.64
C VAL A 318 -8.38 24.75 -0.47
N THR A 319 -9.04 23.61 -0.60
CA THR A 319 -9.97 23.37 -1.71
C THR A 319 -11.23 24.21 -1.58
N GLY A 320 -11.71 24.45 -0.37
CA GLY A 320 -13.12 24.80 -0.14
C GLY A 320 -14.05 23.66 -0.58
N SER A 321 -15.36 23.90 -0.58
CA SER A 321 -16.40 22.91 -0.93
C SER A 321 -16.20 22.30 -2.31
N MET A 322 -16.09 20.97 -2.34
CA MET A 322 -16.17 20.12 -3.54
C MET A 322 -17.45 19.28 -3.46
N THR A 323 -18.37 19.46 -4.41
CA THR A 323 -19.64 18.72 -4.45
C THR A 323 -19.50 17.43 -5.27
N TYR A 324 -20.15 16.36 -4.82
CA TYR A 324 -20.21 15.09 -5.54
C TYR A 324 -21.59 14.45 -5.43
N ASN A 325 -21.92 13.59 -6.40
CA ASN A 325 -23.07 12.71 -6.33
C ASN A 325 -22.65 11.34 -5.81
N ASN A 326 -23.54 10.64 -5.12
CA ASN A 326 -23.27 9.35 -4.52
C ASN A 326 -24.33 8.30 -4.91
N PRO A 327 -24.02 7.36 -5.82
CA PRO A 327 -24.90 6.25 -6.16
C PRO A 327 -24.82 5.09 -5.14
N LEU A 328 -23.87 5.14 -4.20
CA LEU A 328 -23.56 4.05 -3.29
C LEU A 328 -24.37 4.17 -1.99
N PRO A 329 -24.55 3.07 -1.22
CA PRO A 329 -25.30 3.10 0.02
C PRO A 329 -24.80 4.20 0.98
N ALA A 330 -25.72 5.01 1.50
CA ALA A 330 -25.36 6.15 2.34
C ALA A 330 -24.65 5.75 3.64
N THR A 331 -24.89 4.52 4.12
CA THR A 331 -24.27 3.91 5.30
C THR A 331 -22.81 3.51 5.10
N TRP A 332 -22.32 3.50 3.87
CA TRP A 332 -20.93 3.17 3.60
C TRP A 332 -20.00 4.27 4.11
N GLN A 333 -18.92 3.83 4.74
CA GLN A 333 -17.90 4.70 5.27
C GLN A 333 -17.20 5.41 4.13
N LYS A 334 -17.07 6.73 4.25
CA LYS A 334 -16.34 7.56 3.29
C LYS A 334 -14.91 7.66 3.79
N VAL A 335 -13.98 7.22 2.96
CA VAL A 335 -12.56 7.17 3.30
C VAL A 335 -11.80 8.05 2.32
N ALA A 336 -11.00 8.95 2.87
CA ALA A 336 -10.16 9.85 2.11
C ALA A 336 -8.70 9.40 2.20
N PHE A 337 -7.99 9.65 1.11
CA PHE A 337 -6.59 9.32 0.92
C PHE A 337 -5.87 10.55 0.39
N ALA A 338 -4.70 10.85 0.93
CA ALA A 338 -3.78 11.86 0.42
C ALA A 338 -2.40 11.25 0.23
N VAL A 339 -1.75 11.55 -0.89
CA VAL A 339 -0.41 11.05 -1.20
C VAL A 339 0.45 12.12 -1.86
N ALA A 340 1.70 12.20 -1.43
CA ALA A 340 2.77 12.84 -2.15
C ALA A 340 3.77 11.76 -2.63
N GLY A 341 3.96 11.68 -3.94
CA GLY A 341 4.81 10.71 -4.59
C GLY A 341 6.21 11.23 -4.89
N PHE A 342 7.21 10.38 -4.70
CA PHE A 342 8.62 10.64 -4.95
C PHE A 342 9.20 9.53 -5.83
N THR A 343 10.28 9.83 -6.55
CA THR A 343 11.00 8.83 -7.33
C THR A 343 12.49 8.88 -7.10
N LYS A 344 13.14 7.72 -7.22
CA LYS A 344 14.58 7.57 -7.34
C LYS A 344 14.90 6.59 -8.47
N SER A 345 15.88 6.92 -9.29
CA SER A 345 16.32 6.04 -10.38
C SER A 345 17.53 5.20 -9.98
N TYR A 346 17.57 3.96 -10.46
CA TYR A 346 18.66 3.01 -10.27
C TYR A 346 19.12 2.53 -11.64
N ALA A 347 20.43 2.46 -11.87
CA ALA A 347 21.00 1.96 -13.11
C ALA A 347 22.02 0.86 -12.83
N LEU A 348 22.02 -0.18 -13.66
CA LEU A 348 23.09 -1.17 -13.70
C LEU A 348 23.98 -0.96 -14.93
N GLY A 349 25.22 -0.53 -14.69
CA GLY A 349 26.18 -0.25 -15.77
C GLY A 349 25.65 0.83 -16.72
N THR A 350 25.60 0.52 -18.01
CA THR A 350 25.12 1.41 -19.07
C THR A 350 23.65 1.23 -19.44
N ALA A 351 22.92 0.34 -18.75
CA ALA A 351 21.51 0.09 -19.03
C ALA A 351 20.64 1.31 -18.67
N ALA A 352 19.53 1.49 -19.39
CA ALA A 352 18.57 2.54 -19.07
C ALA A 352 18.08 2.42 -17.61
N PRO A 353 17.94 3.52 -16.86
CA PRO A 353 17.61 3.44 -15.44
C PRO A 353 16.19 2.90 -15.18
N TYR A 354 16.05 2.14 -14.10
CA TYR A 354 14.78 1.80 -13.48
C TYR A 354 14.37 2.92 -12.51
N THR A 355 13.20 3.51 -12.68
CA THR A 355 12.66 4.52 -11.76
C THR A 355 11.76 3.88 -10.72
N MET A 356 12.23 3.80 -9.47
CA MET A 356 11.43 3.36 -8.33
C MET A 356 10.53 4.51 -7.85
N ARG A 357 9.26 4.19 -7.60
CA ARG A 357 8.31 5.11 -6.93
C ARG A 357 8.29 4.82 -5.43
N ALA A 358 8.29 5.88 -4.65
CA ALA A 358 8.06 5.89 -3.21
C ALA A 358 7.02 6.96 -2.90
N ASP A 359 6.42 6.93 -1.72
CA ASP A 359 5.47 7.96 -1.35
C ASP A 359 5.36 8.14 0.17
N ILE A 360 4.75 9.27 0.52
CA ILE A 360 4.24 9.55 1.85
C ILE A 360 2.73 9.70 1.71
N ARG A 361 1.97 8.89 2.43
CA ARG A 361 0.52 8.79 2.30
C ARG A 361 -0.19 8.76 3.64
N VAL A 362 -1.42 9.25 3.62
CA VAL A 362 -2.36 9.23 4.74
C VAL A 362 -3.72 8.76 4.24
N GLU A 363 -4.36 7.90 5.01
CA GLU A 363 -5.71 7.44 4.77
C GLU A 363 -6.49 7.42 6.08
N GLN A 364 -7.64 8.08 6.08
CA GLN A 364 -8.50 8.24 7.25
C GLN A 364 -9.97 8.32 6.81
N GLU A 365 -10.89 8.35 7.76
CA GLU A 365 -12.26 8.76 7.44
C GLU A 365 -12.26 10.17 6.83
N ALA A 366 -13.13 10.40 5.85
CA ALA A 366 -13.23 11.68 5.16
C ALA A 366 -13.56 12.85 6.11
N SER A 367 -14.30 12.58 7.19
CA SER A 367 -14.60 13.54 8.26
C SER A 367 -13.34 14.10 8.93
N VAL A 368 -12.27 13.30 9.03
CA VAL A 368 -11.00 13.74 9.63
C VAL A 368 -10.28 14.72 8.71
N PHE A 369 -10.36 14.52 7.38
CA PHE A 369 -9.78 15.44 6.39
C PHE A 369 -10.48 16.81 6.39
N THR A 370 -11.78 16.84 6.68
CA THR A 370 -12.56 18.09 6.78
C THR A 370 -12.39 18.79 8.14
N ALA A 371 -12.06 18.05 9.19
CA ALA A 371 -11.98 18.58 10.55
C ALA A 371 -10.64 19.29 10.87
N ALA A 372 -9.57 18.94 10.17
CA ALA A 372 -8.24 19.49 10.40
C ALA A 372 -7.37 19.45 9.13
N PRO A 373 -6.30 20.25 9.05
CA PRO A 373 -5.37 20.20 7.93
C PRO A 373 -4.74 18.81 7.75
N VAL A 374 -4.75 18.32 6.52
CA VAL A 374 -4.16 17.04 6.13
C VAL A 374 -2.63 17.16 6.11
N GLN A 375 -1.99 16.41 7.00
CA GLN A 375 -0.53 16.34 7.19
C GLN A 375 -0.09 14.87 7.31
N PRO A 376 1.20 14.54 7.08
CA PRO A 376 1.70 13.19 7.28
C PRO A 376 1.51 12.69 8.71
N LEU A 377 0.93 11.50 8.88
CA LEU A 377 0.80 10.86 10.19
C LEU A 377 2.12 10.22 10.68
N VAL A 378 3.02 9.89 9.75
CA VAL A 378 4.34 9.32 10.02
C VAL A 378 5.31 9.73 8.91
N GLY A 379 6.58 9.96 9.27
CA GLY A 379 7.65 10.29 8.34
C GLY A 379 8.53 9.09 7.95
N PRO A 380 9.44 9.27 6.98
CA PRO A 380 10.44 8.26 6.63
C PRO A 380 11.37 7.96 7.81
N VAL A 381 11.92 6.73 7.86
CA VAL A 381 12.92 6.36 8.88
C VAL A 381 14.18 7.23 8.76
N GLN A 382 14.89 7.43 9.87
CA GLN A 382 16.08 8.27 9.89
C GLN A 382 17.37 7.43 9.83
N ALA A 383 18.44 8.00 9.29
CA ALA A 383 19.78 7.42 9.28
C ALA A 383 19.82 5.91 8.94
N PRO A 384 19.24 5.48 7.80
CA PRO A 384 19.26 4.07 7.40
C PRO A 384 20.71 3.61 7.17
N LYS A 385 20.99 2.37 7.56
CA LYS A 385 22.30 1.73 7.45
C LYS A 385 22.18 0.32 6.88
N VAL A 386 23.16 -0.05 6.05
CA VAL A 386 23.45 -1.45 5.72
C VAL A 386 24.70 -1.83 6.51
N ASN A 387 24.56 -2.82 7.38
CA ASN A 387 25.52 -3.10 8.45
C ASN A 387 25.74 -1.83 9.27
N THR A 388 26.98 -1.34 9.33
CA THR A 388 27.33 -0.11 10.05
C THR A 388 27.42 1.12 9.14
N ARG A 389 27.29 0.95 7.82
CA ARG A 389 27.52 2.00 6.81
C ARG A 389 26.21 2.68 6.42
N GLY A 390 26.24 4.00 6.21
CA GLY A 390 25.07 4.77 5.78
C GLY A 390 24.51 4.23 4.47
N ALA A 391 23.20 4.06 4.39
CA ALA A 391 22.54 3.35 3.30
C ALA A 391 22.10 4.26 2.13
N PHE A 392 22.41 5.56 2.14
CA PHE A 392 22.07 6.44 1.02
C PHE A 392 23.09 6.40 -0.12
N GLN A 393 24.31 5.98 0.17
CA GLN A 393 25.37 5.75 -0.83
C GLN A 393 25.32 4.30 -1.34
N ASP A 394 25.94 4.07 -2.49
CA ASP A 394 26.14 2.72 -3.02
C ASP A 394 27.20 1.97 -2.21
N LEU A 395 26.94 0.70 -1.90
CA LEU A 395 27.78 -0.13 -1.05
C LEU A 395 28.16 -1.43 -1.77
N ALA A 396 29.37 -1.92 -1.52
CA ALA A 396 29.80 -3.26 -1.94
C ALA A 396 30.42 -3.99 -0.74
N GLY A 397 30.52 -5.33 -0.83
CA GLY A 397 31.09 -6.14 0.24
C GLY A 397 30.23 -6.11 1.50
N VAL A 398 28.89 -6.12 1.37
CA VAL A 398 28.01 -6.14 2.56
C VAL A 398 27.82 -7.54 3.15
N GLY A 399 28.28 -8.59 2.46
CA GLY A 399 28.03 -9.98 2.84
C GLY A 399 26.63 -10.46 2.46
N THR A 400 26.40 -11.77 2.56
CA THR A 400 25.10 -12.39 2.26
C THR A 400 24.12 -12.39 3.43
N ASP A 401 24.59 -12.05 4.63
CA ASP A 401 23.89 -12.01 5.91
C ASP A 401 23.76 -10.56 6.47
N ALA A 402 23.80 -9.58 5.57
CA ALA A 402 23.78 -8.16 5.91
C ALA A 402 22.58 -7.78 6.81
N SER A 403 22.76 -6.75 7.63
CA SER A 403 21.68 -6.16 8.43
C SER A 403 21.22 -4.83 7.85
N LEU A 404 19.94 -4.52 7.98
CA LEU A 404 19.39 -3.18 7.77
C LEU A 404 18.98 -2.59 9.12
N ARG A 405 19.40 -1.36 9.40
CA ARG A 405 19.10 -0.66 10.66
C ARG A 405 18.77 0.80 10.41
N TRP A 406 17.89 1.37 11.22
CA TRP A 406 17.48 2.75 11.12
C TRP A 406 17.09 3.34 12.48
N SER A 407 16.91 4.66 12.51
CA SER A 407 16.32 5.40 13.62
C SER A 407 14.84 5.70 13.35
N LYS A 408 14.07 5.97 14.41
CA LYS A 408 12.65 6.29 14.30
C LYS A 408 12.43 7.53 13.41
N PRO A 409 11.28 7.62 12.72
CA PRO A 409 10.87 8.83 12.02
C PRO A 409 10.91 10.07 12.92
N LEU A 410 11.20 11.23 12.33
CA LEU A 410 11.10 12.51 13.02
C LEU A 410 9.64 12.95 13.21
N VAL A 411 8.77 12.61 12.26
CA VAL A 411 7.33 12.91 12.30
C VAL A 411 6.54 11.65 12.65
N GLY A 412 5.65 11.77 13.63
CA GLY A 412 4.82 10.68 14.10
C GLY A 412 5.61 9.56 14.77
N THR A 413 4.91 8.49 15.16
CA THR A 413 5.53 7.28 15.71
C THR A 413 5.13 6.09 14.85
N ALA A 414 6.10 5.40 14.27
CA ALA A 414 5.82 4.18 13.54
C ALA A 414 5.38 3.08 14.51
N THR A 415 4.27 2.42 14.19
CA THR A 415 3.77 1.21 14.85
C THR A 415 4.45 -0.05 14.33
N ASN A 416 4.84 -0.04 13.06
CA ASN A 416 5.45 -1.17 12.36
C ASN A 416 6.37 -0.65 11.26
N TYR A 417 7.27 -1.52 10.79
CA TYR A 417 8.10 -1.31 9.62
C TYR A 417 7.94 -2.45 8.62
N VAL A 418 8.01 -2.11 7.34
CA VAL A 418 8.07 -3.09 6.24
C VAL A 418 9.32 -2.82 5.41
N VAL A 419 10.17 -3.82 5.27
CA VAL A 419 11.41 -3.74 4.49
C VAL A 419 11.24 -4.57 3.22
N ASN A 420 11.21 -3.91 2.07
CA ASN A 420 11.19 -4.56 0.77
C ASN A 420 12.62 -4.61 0.21
N ILE A 421 13.10 -5.80 -0.16
CA ILE A 421 14.39 -5.98 -0.82
C ILE A 421 14.17 -6.24 -2.29
N TYR A 422 14.81 -5.43 -3.13
CA TYR A 422 14.73 -5.53 -4.58
C TYR A 422 16.08 -5.92 -5.15
N ARG A 423 16.09 -6.95 -5.99
CA ARG A 423 17.25 -7.31 -6.82
C ARG A 423 17.15 -6.58 -8.15
N LEU A 424 18.23 -5.92 -8.54
CA LEU A 424 18.35 -5.30 -9.85
C LEU A 424 18.83 -6.34 -10.88
N GLY A 425 18.32 -6.22 -12.11
CA GLY A 425 18.73 -7.00 -13.27
C GLY A 425 18.77 -6.15 -14.53
N VAL A 426 19.17 -6.74 -15.64
CA VAL A 426 19.10 -6.09 -16.96
C VAL A 426 18.26 -6.95 -17.88
N SER A 427 17.32 -6.33 -18.60
CA SER A 427 16.51 -6.98 -19.63
C SER A 427 16.30 -6.00 -20.77
N ASN A 428 16.59 -6.42 -22.01
CA ASN A 428 16.41 -5.61 -23.23
C ASN A 428 17.03 -4.20 -23.13
N GLY A 429 18.24 -4.08 -22.56
CA GLY A 429 18.95 -2.80 -22.41
C GLY A 429 18.45 -1.90 -21.28
N SER A 430 17.45 -2.33 -20.51
CA SER A 430 16.90 -1.60 -19.37
C SER A 430 17.19 -2.28 -18.05
N THR A 431 17.47 -1.49 -17.02
CA THR A 431 17.52 -1.97 -15.65
C THR A 431 16.12 -2.39 -15.22
N THR A 432 16.01 -3.54 -14.55
CA THR A 432 14.77 -4.06 -13.97
C THR A 432 14.95 -4.25 -12.47
N ALA A 433 13.83 -4.24 -11.73
CA ALA A 433 13.84 -4.52 -10.29
C ALA A 433 12.84 -5.64 -9.98
N SER A 434 13.28 -6.66 -9.25
CA SER A 434 12.45 -7.76 -8.77
C SER A 434 12.46 -7.78 -7.25
N ARG A 435 11.29 -7.71 -6.61
CA ARG A 435 11.20 -7.83 -5.14
C ARG A 435 11.47 -9.27 -4.72
N VAL A 436 12.54 -9.50 -3.97
CA VAL A 436 12.99 -10.83 -3.56
C VAL A 436 12.64 -11.17 -2.12
N ALA A 437 12.41 -10.17 -1.27
CA ALA A 437 11.98 -10.37 0.11
C ALA A 437 11.11 -9.20 0.61
N VAL A 438 10.19 -9.50 1.53
CA VAL A 438 9.44 -8.51 2.31
C VAL A 438 9.50 -8.90 3.77
N LEU A 439 10.06 -8.06 4.63
CA LEU A 439 10.16 -8.31 6.07
C LEU A 439 9.22 -7.36 6.81
N HIS A 440 8.30 -7.91 7.62
CA HIS A 440 7.45 -7.16 8.53
C HIS A 440 8.02 -7.24 9.93
N THR A 441 8.21 -6.10 10.60
CA THR A 441 8.82 -6.05 11.93
C THR A 441 8.31 -4.85 12.72
N GLU A 442 8.32 -4.94 14.04
CA GLU A 442 8.16 -3.79 14.93
C GLU A 442 9.52 -3.16 15.30
N LEU A 443 10.62 -3.84 14.94
CA LEU A 443 11.97 -3.39 15.24
C LEU A 443 12.46 -2.31 14.27
N GLN A 444 13.44 -1.55 14.73
CA GLN A 444 14.18 -0.60 13.90
C GLN A 444 15.40 -1.24 13.18
N SER A 445 15.40 -2.57 13.11
CA SER A 445 16.44 -3.35 12.45
C SER A 445 15.93 -4.73 12.04
N VAL A 446 16.55 -5.27 11.01
CA VAL A 446 16.40 -6.67 10.59
C VAL A 446 17.75 -7.20 10.10
N TYR A 447 18.03 -8.47 10.37
CA TYR A 447 19.04 -9.21 9.63
C TYR A 447 18.39 -9.85 8.42
N LEU A 448 19.10 -9.87 7.28
CA LEU A 448 18.59 -10.53 6.08
C LEU A 448 18.78 -12.04 6.22
N PRO A 449 17.70 -12.85 6.17
CA PRO A 449 17.82 -14.30 6.24
C PRO A 449 18.61 -14.88 5.06
N PRO A 450 19.05 -16.15 5.16
CA PRO A 450 19.73 -16.83 4.08
C PRO A 450 18.98 -16.76 2.75
N ASP A 451 19.72 -16.77 1.65
CA ASP A 451 19.24 -16.72 0.26
C ASP A 451 18.55 -15.44 -0.20
N VAL A 452 18.38 -14.44 0.68
CA VAL A 452 17.87 -13.12 0.28
C VAL A 452 18.90 -12.39 -0.57
N LEU A 453 20.14 -12.32 -0.09
CA LEU A 453 21.27 -11.78 -0.83
C LEU A 453 22.13 -12.91 -1.39
N ARG A 454 22.52 -12.78 -2.66
CA ARG A 454 23.39 -13.73 -3.37
C ARG A 454 24.60 -13.00 -3.92
N ALA A 455 25.76 -13.65 -3.85
CA ALA A 455 27.00 -13.10 -4.39
C ALA A 455 26.86 -12.73 -5.87
N GLY A 456 27.48 -11.62 -6.27
CA GLY A 456 27.44 -11.11 -7.65
C GLY A 456 26.12 -10.47 -8.08
N GLN A 457 25.18 -10.25 -7.16
CA GLN A 457 23.90 -9.56 -7.43
C GLN A 457 23.89 -8.18 -6.76
N THR A 458 23.16 -7.24 -7.36
CA THR A 458 22.99 -5.87 -6.85
C THR A 458 21.57 -5.68 -6.37
N TYR A 459 21.42 -5.01 -5.22
CA TYR A 459 20.14 -4.82 -4.55
C TYR A 459 19.92 -3.36 -4.17
N PHE A 460 18.69 -3.00 -3.87
CA PHE A 460 18.35 -1.84 -3.05
C PHE A 460 17.20 -2.21 -2.11
N ALA A 461 16.98 -1.40 -1.08
CA ALA A 461 15.90 -1.59 -0.12
C ALA A 461 14.96 -0.39 -0.11
N GLU A 462 13.68 -0.68 0.07
CA GLU A 462 12.68 0.29 0.53
C GLU A 462 12.33 -0.04 1.99
N ILE A 463 12.46 0.94 2.89
CA ILE A 463 12.07 0.81 4.29
C ILE A 463 10.84 1.69 4.52
N GLN A 464 9.71 1.08 4.83
CA GLN A 464 8.44 1.76 5.04
C GLN A 464 8.16 1.89 6.55
N SER A 465 7.99 3.12 7.03
CA SER A 465 7.37 3.40 8.31
C SER A 465 5.86 3.31 8.19
N TRP A 466 5.19 2.61 9.10
CA TRP A 466 3.73 2.53 9.15
C TRP A 466 3.18 3.04 10.48
N TYR A 467 2.23 3.97 10.43
CA TYR A 467 1.37 4.32 11.56
C TYR A 467 0.00 3.68 11.35
N GLN A 468 -0.30 2.67 12.16
CA GLN A 468 -1.53 1.89 12.07
C GLN A 468 -1.84 1.26 13.44
N PRO A 469 -2.30 2.04 14.42
CA PRO A 469 -2.41 1.60 15.82
C PRO A 469 -3.39 0.43 16.02
N GLY A 470 -4.35 0.23 15.11
CA GLY A 470 -5.31 -0.88 15.17
C GLY A 470 -4.83 -2.18 14.54
N SER A 471 -3.56 -2.31 14.14
CA SER A 471 -3.04 -3.58 13.60
C SER A 471 -1.52 -3.74 13.77
N ASN A 472 -1.11 -4.97 14.09
CA ASN A 472 0.28 -5.39 14.15
C ASN A 472 0.66 -6.09 12.84
N LEU A 473 1.53 -5.48 12.04
CA LEU A 473 1.93 -6.05 10.75
C LEU A 473 2.95 -7.19 10.90
N ALA A 474 3.63 -7.29 12.05
CA ALA A 474 4.56 -8.38 12.35
C ALA A 474 3.86 -9.69 12.74
N THR A 475 2.58 -9.65 13.12
CA THR A 475 1.77 -10.87 13.40
C THR A 475 0.53 -11.00 12.51
N SER A 476 0.06 -9.88 11.95
CA SER A 476 -1.16 -9.80 11.17
C SER A 476 -0.95 -8.96 9.89
N PRO A 477 -0.08 -9.40 8.97
CA PRO A 477 0.48 -8.58 7.89
C PRO A 477 -0.56 -8.15 6.82
N PHE A 478 -1.76 -8.73 6.84
CA PHE A 478 -2.87 -8.42 5.93
C PHE A 478 -4.02 -7.66 6.60
N LYS A 479 -4.00 -7.52 7.93
CA LYS A 479 -4.94 -6.67 8.64
C LYS A 479 -4.53 -5.21 8.49
N ARG A 480 -5.50 -4.33 8.34
CA ARG A 480 -5.31 -2.88 8.28
C ARG A 480 -6.24 -2.22 9.27
N SER A 481 -6.03 -0.93 9.53
CA SER A 481 -6.95 -0.14 10.32
C SER A 481 -6.79 1.32 9.95
N LEU A 482 -7.89 2.07 9.95
CA LEU A 482 -7.81 3.53 9.99
C LEU A 482 -7.56 4.01 11.44
N PRO A 483 -6.87 5.14 11.65
CA PRO A 483 -6.11 5.89 10.65
C PRO A 483 -4.86 5.13 10.19
N ARG A 484 -4.45 5.40 8.95
CA ARG A 484 -3.30 4.74 8.31
C ARG A 484 -2.36 5.76 7.71
N GLY A 485 -1.11 5.77 8.16
CA GLY A 485 -0.02 6.56 7.61
C GLY A 485 1.10 5.66 7.12
N ARG A 486 1.74 6.06 6.01
CA ARG A 486 2.96 5.40 5.52
C ARG A 486 3.92 6.40 4.93
N ALA A 487 5.20 6.15 5.15
CA ALA A 487 6.29 6.90 4.53
C ALA A 487 7.45 5.97 4.20
N SER A 488 8.00 6.11 3.00
CA SER A 488 9.08 5.25 2.49
C SER A 488 10.45 5.94 2.52
N VAL A 489 11.50 5.17 2.79
CA VAL A 489 12.91 5.50 2.52
C VAL A 489 13.43 4.56 1.44
N LEU A 490 14.21 5.10 0.50
CA LEU A 490 14.91 4.34 -0.53
C LEU A 490 16.43 4.41 -0.30
N THR A 491 17.09 3.26 -0.21
CA THR A 491 18.55 3.19 -0.07
C THR A 491 19.27 3.49 -1.40
N GLY A 492 20.58 3.71 -1.36
CA GLY A 492 21.49 3.41 -2.46
C GLY A 492 21.49 1.91 -2.77
N THR A 493 22.27 1.52 -3.77
CA THR A 493 22.47 0.10 -4.08
C THR A 493 23.41 -0.56 -3.07
N PHE A 494 23.28 -1.87 -2.91
CA PHE A 494 24.23 -2.66 -2.14
C PHE A 494 24.43 -4.05 -2.76
N SER A 495 25.66 -4.56 -2.70
CA SER A 495 26.03 -5.91 -3.15
C SER A 495 26.87 -6.66 -2.11
N PRO A 496 26.62 -7.98 -1.92
CA PRO A 496 27.41 -8.83 -1.02
C PRO A 496 28.91 -8.77 -1.22
#